data_AF-A0A317XQ72-F1
#
_entry.id   AF-A0A317XQ72-F1
#
_cell.length_a   1.000
_cell.length_b   1.000
_cell.length_c   1.000
_cell.angle_alpha   90.00
_cell.angle_beta   90.00
_cell.angle_gamma   90.00
#
_symmetry.space_group_name_H-M   'P 1'
#
loop_
_entity.id
_entity.type
_entity.pdbx_description
1 polymer ?
#
loop_
_entity_poly.entity_id
_entity_poly.type
_entity_poly.pdbx_seq_one_letter_code
_entity_poly.pdbx_strand_id
1 'polypeptide(L)'
;HRIRLVPHLEATRSLHFEPIERDVKEGTKAVKVGRFTDRQPGSNGGGGRIDSSRIAFKSKVVSRGHAEVWCEAGGKFFIRDTKSSSGTFLNHIRLSAPNVESKPFAIKDGDVIQLGVDYQGGTEEIYRCVKMRVELNRGWQREANQFNVNALRQLRALQGTPLTPAEEKGKSASQLPTNRQSVSVTDCCICLFSVTVCQALFIAPCSHVFHYKCIRPLLNLHHPGFSCPLCRTFADLDADVE
;
A
#
# COMPACT_ATOMS: atom_id res chain seq x y z
N HIS A 1 6.13 -7.78 16.32
CA HIS A 1 5.39 -6.70 15.66
C HIS A 1 5.59 -6.79 14.16
N ARG A 2 4.54 -6.56 13.36
CA ARG A 2 4.62 -6.67 11.90
C ARG A 2 4.73 -5.28 11.29
N ILE A 3 5.77 -5.08 10.49
CA ILE A 3 5.96 -3.89 9.65
C ILE A 3 5.74 -4.28 8.20
N ARG A 4 4.98 -3.47 7.49
CA ARG A 4 4.87 -3.54 6.03
C ARG A 4 5.34 -2.25 5.41
N LEU A 5 6.08 -2.38 4.32
CA LEU A 5 6.56 -1.30 3.49
C LEU A 5 5.86 -1.42 2.14
N VAL A 6 4.98 -0.48 1.83
CA VAL A 6 4.28 -0.44 0.53
C VAL A 6 4.85 0.67 -0.34
N PRO A 7 4.85 0.54 -1.67
CA PRO A 7 5.22 1.63 -2.56
C PRO A 7 4.39 2.88 -2.29
N HIS A 8 5.07 4.04 -2.23
CA HIS A 8 4.39 5.33 -2.10
C HIS A 8 4.08 5.90 -3.49
N LEU A 9 2.86 5.66 -3.96
CA LEU A 9 2.37 5.98 -5.31
C LEU A 9 1.96 7.47 -5.48
N GLU A 10 2.86 8.41 -5.18
CA GLU A 10 2.64 9.84 -5.45
C GLU A 10 3.58 10.42 -6.50
N ALA A 11 4.69 9.72 -6.81
CA ALA A 11 5.70 10.20 -7.72
C ALA A 11 5.72 9.36 -9.00
N THR A 12 5.70 10.01 -10.16
CA THR A 12 5.94 9.37 -11.47
C THR A 12 7.37 8.84 -11.62
N ARG A 13 8.23 9.06 -10.60
CA ARG A 13 9.68 8.81 -10.63
C ARG A 13 10.23 8.05 -9.43
N SER A 14 9.42 7.30 -8.67
CA SER A 14 9.97 6.34 -7.68
C SER A 14 10.12 4.93 -8.28
N LEU A 15 11.05 4.15 -7.74
CA LEU A 15 11.19 2.73 -8.07
C LEU A 15 9.94 1.96 -7.64
N HIS A 16 9.39 1.13 -8.53
CA HIS A 16 8.34 0.18 -8.20
C HIS A 16 8.93 -1.05 -7.49
N PHE A 17 8.23 -1.57 -6.49
CA PHE A 17 8.60 -2.81 -5.79
C PHE A 17 7.35 -3.46 -5.18
N GLU A 18 7.35 -4.78 -4.99
CA GLU A 18 6.24 -5.46 -4.32
C GLU A 18 6.19 -5.11 -2.83
N PRO A 19 5.00 -4.99 -2.22
CA PRO A 19 4.88 -4.76 -0.78
C PRO A 19 5.71 -5.75 0.05
N ILE A 20 6.54 -5.21 0.95
CA ILE A 20 7.47 -6.01 1.75
C ILE A 20 6.93 -6.11 3.16
N GLU A 21 6.80 -7.32 3.69
CA GLU A 21 6.32 -7.57 5.04
C GLU A 21 7.40 -8.26 5.87
N ARG A 22 7.57 -7.80 7.12
CA ARG A 22 8.54 -8.36 8.07
C ARG A 22 7.98 -8.41 9.48
N ASP A 23 8.21 -9.54 10.14
CA ASP A 23 8.03 -9.66 11.58
C ASP A 23 9.31 -9.24 12.31
N VAL A 24 9.20 -8.17 13.08
CA VAL A 24 10.28 -7.63 13.90
C VAL A 24 9.92 -7.89 15.36
N LYS A 25 10.72 -8.73 16.02
CA LYS A 25 10.58 -9.02 17.46
C LYS A 25 11.28 -7.92 18.25
N GLU A 26 10.70 -7.54 19.38
CA GLU A 26 11.30 -6.56 20.28
C GLU A 26 12.68 -7.04 20.73
N GLY A 27 13.67 -6.14 20.72
CA GLY A 27 15.04 -6.45 21.18
C GLY A 27 15.84 -7.38 20.26
N THR A 28 15.31 -7.74 19.08
CA THR A 28 16.06 -8.52 18.09
C THR A 28 16.89 -7.64 17.16
N LYS A 29 17.77 -8.28 16.37
CA LYS A 29 18.65 -7.61 15.42
C LYS A 29 17.84 -6.78 14.41
N ALA A 30 18.31 -5.57 14.14
CA ALA A 30 17.70 -4.67 13.17
C ALA A 30 17.62 -5.29 11.77
N VAL A 31 16.51 -5.03 11.08
CA VAL A 31 16.31 -5.33 9.67
C VAL A 31 17.13 -4.35 8.85
N LYS A 32 18.07 -4.87 8.06
CA LYS A 32 18.95 -4.08 7.20
C LYS A 32 18.26 -3.75 5.89
N VAL A 33 18.25 -2.48 5.53
CA VAL A 33 17.66 -1.98 4.29
C VAL A 33 18.77 -1.44 3.40
N GLY A 34 18.79 -1.86 2.13
CA GLY A 34 19.81 -1.38 1.19
C GLY A 34 19.62 -1.88 -0.23
N ARG A 35 20.70 -1.91 -1.00
CA ARG A 35 20.70 -2.36 -2.40
C ARG A 35 21.18 -3.81 -2.54
N PHE A 36 20.63 -4.50 -3.54
CA PHE A 36 21.12 -5.81 -3.98
C PHE A 36 22.49 -5.68 -4.70
N THR A 37 23.29 -6.74 -4.66
CA THR A 37 24.48 -6.92 -5.50
C THR A 37 24.47 -8.37 -5.97
N ASP A 38 24.63 -8.62 -7.28
CA ASP A 38 24.37 -9.88 -8.00
C ASP A 38 25.19 -11.13 -7.59
N ARG A 39 25.77 -11.16 -6.39
CA ARG A 39 26.61 -12.26 -5.89
C ARG A 39 25.84 -13.36 -5.14
N GLN A 40 24.59 -13.62 -5.50
CA GLN A 40 23.83 -14.79 -5.04
C GLN A 40 22.92 -15.27 -6.20
N PRO A 41 23.19 -16.42 -6.83
CA PRO A 41 22.38 -16.94 -7.92
C PRO A 41 21.09 -17.56 -7.34
N GLY A 42 19.92 -17.12 -7.79
CA GLY A 42 18.66 -17.86 -7.52
C GLY A 42 17.35 -17.09 -7.31
N SER A 43 17.24 -15.79 -7.60
CA SER A 43 15.95 -15.07 -7.43
C SER A 43 15.63 -14.20 -8.65
N ASN A 44 15.03 -14.83 -9.65
CA ASN A 44 14.22 -14.12 -10.65
C ASN A 44 12.84 -13.87 -10.03
N GLY A 45 12.64 -12.66 -9.52
CA GLY A 45 11.38 -12.22 -8.92
C GLY A 45 11.66 -11.11 -7.92
N GLY A 46 10.98 -9.97 -8.05
CA GLY A 46 11.11 -8.88 -7.10
C GLY A 46 10.66 -9.36 -5.72
N GLY A 47 11.50 -9.19 -4.69
CA GLY A 47 11.00 -9.20 -3.31
C GLY A 47 10.84 -10.56 -2.59
N GLY A 48 11.71 -11.56 -2.78
CA GLY A 48 11.80 -12.69 -1.82
C GLY A 48 12.65 -13.82 -2.38
N ARG A 49 13.60 -14.46 -1.68
CA ARG A 49 13.84 -14.69 -0.24
C ARG A 49 15.30 -14.42 0.07
N ILE A 50 15.58 -13.54 1.03
CA ILE A 50 16.92 -13.35 1.59
C ILE A 50 16.68 -13.00 3.04
N ASP A 51 17.07 -13.90 3.95
CA ASP A 51 17.14 -13.79 5.42
C ASP A 51 16.15 -12.77 6.06
N SER A 52 15.33 -13.19 7.02
CA SER A 52 14.41 -12.31 7.77
C SER A 52 15.06 -10.98 8.23
N SER A 53 16.39 -10.94 8.33
CA SER A 53 17.22 -9.77 8.62
C SER A 53 17.45 -8.72 7.51
N ARG A 54 17.12 -8.93 6.22
CA ARG A 54 17.49 -7.96 5.14
C ARG A 54 16.41 -7.69 4.08
N ILE A 55 16.27 -6.41 3.71
CA ILE A 55 15.47 -5.86 2.62
C ILE A 55 16.41 -5.25 1.58
N ALA A 56 16.25 -5.62 0.31
CA ALA A 56 17.13 -5.17 -0.76
C ALA A 56 16.33 -4.61 -1.97
N PHE A 57 16.77 -3.46 -2.48
CA PHE A 57 16.19 -2.79 -3.65
C PHE A 57 17.15 -2.80 -4.84
N LYS A 58 16.61 -2.76 -6.06
CA LYS A 58 17.36 -2.70 -7.33
C LYS A 58 17.55 -1.26 -7.82
N SER A 59 17.99 -0.36 -6.95
CA SER A 59 18.26 1.04 -7.30
C SER A 59 19.68 1.45 -6.95
N LYS A 60 20.42 2.01 -7.91
CA LYS A 60 21.81 2.45 -7.78
C LYS A 60 21.96 3.63 -6.81
N VAL A 61 20.92 4.44 -6.59
CA VAL A 61 20.93 5.55 -5.62
C VAL A 61 20.72 5.07 -4.18
N VAL A 62 20.51 3.77 -3.98
CA VAL A 62 20.47 3.13 -2.66
C VAL A 62 21.84 2.51 -2.35
N SER A 63 22.44 2.84 -1.21
CA SER A 63 23.64 2.18 -0.68
C SER A 63 23.41 0.70 -0.31
N ARG A 64 24.48 -0.10 -0.29
CA ARG A 64 24.43 -1.54 0.08
C ARG A 64 23.95 -1.77 1.52
N GLY A 65 24.42 -0.97 2.47
CA GLY A 65 23.78 -0.80 3.78
C GLY A 65 23.33 0.65 3.84
N HIS A 66 22.04 0.89 3.66
CA HIS A 66 21.50 2.25 3.53
C HIS A 66 20.90 2.71 4.84
N ALA A 67 20.05 1.86 5.42
CA ALA A 67 19.38 2.14 6.67
C ALA A 67 19.13 0.83 7.43
N GLU A 68 18.79 0.97 8.70
CA GLU A 68 18.36 -0.13 9.56
C GLU A 68 17.04 0.23 10.22
N VAL A 69 16.16 -0.75 10.33
CA VAL A 69 14.86 -0.62 11.00
C VAL A 69 14.76 -1.67 12.10
N TRP A 70 14.36 -1.28 13.29
CA TRP A 70 14.18 -2.20 14.41
C TRP A 70 12.95 -1.83 15.24
N CYS A 71 12.58 -2.74 16.13
CA CYS A 71 11.50 -2.56 17.08
C CYS A 71 12.07 -2.61 18.51
N GLU A 72 11.83 -1.55 19.27
CA GLU A 72 12.17 -1.46 20.68
C GLU A 72 11.02 -1.94 21.58
N ALA A 73 11.26 -1.99 22.89
CA ALA A 73 10.27 -2.36 23.88
C ALA A 73 9.00 -1.49 23.75
N GLY A 74 7.83 -2.13 23.85
CA GLY A 74 6.54 -1.46 23.72
C GLY A 74 6.12 -1.21 22.28
N GLY A 75 6.61 -2.01 21.32
CA GLY A 75 6.17 -2.01 19.93
C GLY A 75 6.51 -0.78 19.10
N LYS A 76 7.48 0.03 19.55
CA LYS A 76 7.90 1.25 18.85
C LYS A 76 8.94 0.92 17.78
N PHE A 77 8.70 1.37 16.55
CA PHE A 77 9.62 1.18 15.45
C PHE A 77 10.55 2.39 15.29
N PHE A 78 11.79 2.11 14.92
CA PHE A 78 12.81 3.12 14.68
C PHE A 78 13.55 2.85 13.38
N ILE A 79 14.01 3.91 12.73
CA ILE A 79 14.91 3.88 11.58
C ILE A 79 16.16 4.69 11.87
N ARG A 80 17.27 4.25 11.29
CA ARG A 80 18.54 4.96 11.26
C ARG A 80 19.18 4.84 9.89
N ASP A 81 19.70 5.95 9.40
CA ASP A 81 20.59 6.00 8.25
C ASP A 81 21.99 5.47 8.65
N THR A 82 22.53 4.53 7.88
CA THR A 82 23.83 3.90 8.17
C THR A 82 24.94 4.44 7.27
N LYS A 83 25.09 5.77 7.22
CA LYS A 83 26.10 6.47 6.39
C LYS A 83 25.80 6.33 4.90
N SER A 84 24.53 6.51 4.51
CA SER A 84 24.13 6.47 3.11
C SER A 84 24.70 7.65 2.33
N SER A 85 25.04 7.43 1.07
CA SER A 85 25.64 8.46 0.22
C SER A 85 24.59 9.44 -0.32
N SER A 86 23.43 8.92 -0.71
CA SER A 86 22.32 9.71 -1.28
C SER A 86 21.27 10.14 -0.26
N GLY A 87 21.41 9.73 1.01
CA GLY A 87 20.54 10.13 2.13
C GLY A 87 19.29 9.27 2.31
N THR A 88 18.90 9.09 3.58
CA THR A 88 17.57 8.62 4.01
C THR A 88 16.71 9.80 4.45
N PHE A 89 15.43 9.76 4.13
CA PHE A 89 14.45 10.78 4.48
C PHE A 89 13.22 10.14 5.11
N LEU A 90 12.67 10.78 6.13
CA LEU A 90 11.41 10.43 6.79
C LEU A 90 10.48 11.63 6.66
N ASN A 91 9.31 11.45 6.03
CA ASN A 91 8.34 12.52 5.76
C ASN A 91 8.99 13.76 5.13
N HIS A 92 9.82 13.54 4.09
CA HIS A 92 10.60 14.56 3.36
C HIS A 92 11.74 15.22 4.15
N ILE A 93 11.94 14.88 5.42
CA ILE A 93 13.02 15.41 6.25
C ILE A 93 14.20 14.43 6.20
N ARG A 94 15.38 14.95 5.85
CA ARG A 94 16.61 14.16 5.80
C ARG A 94 17.09 13.80 7.21
N LEU A 95 17.46 12.54 7.44
CA LEU A 95 17.86 12.07 8.78
C LEU A 95 19.27 12.51 9.21
N SER A 96 20.21 12.58 8.26
CA SER A 96 21.61 12.96 8.49
C SER A 96 22.27 13.54 7.23
N ALA A 97 23.45 14.14 7.40
CA ALA A 97 24.31 14.57 6.30
C ALA A 97 24.81 13.36 5.46
N PRO A 98 25.28 13.56 4.22
CA PRO A 98 25.75 12.46 3.37
C PRO A 98 26.92 11.71 4.01
N ASN A 99 26.90 10.38 3.94
CA ASN A 99 27.92 9.50 4.50
C ASN A 99 28.10 9.62 6.03
N VAL A 100 27.11 10.19 6.73
CA VAL A 100 27.08 10.32 8.20
C VAL A 100 25.94 9.49 8.75
N GLU A 101 26.22 8.75 9.82
CA GLU A 101 25.22 7.93 10.51
C GLU A 101 24.22 8.84 11.23
N SER A 102 22.93 8.55 11.11
CA SER A 102 21.91 9.32 11.83
C SER A 102 21.73 8.83 13.26
N LYS A 103 21.15 9.66 14.11
CA LYS A 103 20.50 9.15 15.32
C LYS A 103 19.29 8.27 14.95
N PRO A 104 18.77 7.44 15.86
CA PRO A 104 17.48 6.78 15.69
C PRO A 104 16.33 7.78 15.56
N PHE A 105 15.40 7.51 14.64
CA PHE A 105 14.15 8.26 14.47
C PHE A 105 12.97 7.31 14.61
N ALA A 106 12.00 7.68 15.43
CA ALA A 106 10.78 6.90 15.60
C ALA A 106 9.93 6.94 14.32
N ILE A 107 9.38 5.80 13.94
CA ILE A 107 8.49 5.63 12.79
C ILE A 107 7.09 5.31 13.29
N LYS A 108 6.09 5.88 12.64
CA LYS A 108 4.66 5.67 12.91
C LYS A 108 3.96 5.08 11.69
N ASP A 109 2.76 4.56 11.92
CA ASP A 109 1.89 4.12 10.83
C ASP A 109 1.54 5.30 9.91
N GLY A 110 1.65 5.08 8.61
CA GLY A 110 1.42 6.10 7.58
C GLY A 110 2.63 6.97 7.23
N ASP A 111 3.75 6.86 7.96
CA ASP A 111 4.97 7.62 7.64
C ASP A 111 5.55 7.19 6.28
N VAL A 112 6.18 8.14 5.59
CA VAL A 112 6.83 7.92 4.30
C VAL A 112 8.34 7.93 4.46
N ILE A 113 8.98 6.82 4.10
CA ILE A 113 10.44 6.69 4.05
C ILE A 113 10.88 6.81 2.59
N GLN A 114 11.92 7.61 2.36
CA GLN A 114 12.59 7.70 1.06
C GLN A 114 14.07 7.35 1.22
N LEU A 115 14.55 6.47 0.33
CA LEU A 115 15.95 6.08 0.22
C LEU A 115 16.54 6.67 -1.06
N GLY A 116 17.59 7.46 -0.89
CA GLY A 116 18.27 8.16 -1.97
C GLY A 116 17.46 9.27 -2.62
N VAL A 117 18.06 9.86 -3.63
CA VAL A 117 17.51 10.91 -4.48
C VAL A 117 17.70 10.52 -5.94
N ASP A 118 16.80 10.94 -6.82
CA ASP A 118 16.89 10.61 -8.24
C ASP A 118 18.20 11.15 -8.84
N TYR A 119 18.88 10.33 -9.64
CA TYR A 119 20.07 10.79 -10.36
C TYR A 119 19.68 11.74 -11.50
N GLN A 120 20.39 12.87 -11.61
CA GLN A 120 20.16 13.83 -12.70
C GLN A 120 20.60 13.21 -14.04
N GLY A 121 19.69 13.17 -15.01
CA GLY A 121 19.93 12.57 -16.32
C GLY A 121 19.65 11.06 -16.41
N GLY A 122 19.34 10.39 -15.29
CA GLY A 122 18.89 8.99 -15.30
C GLY A 122 17.37 8.89 -15.51
N THR A 123 16.95 8.37 -16.66
CA THR A 123 15.53 8.07 -16.94
C THR A 123 15.13 6.67 -16.49
N GLU A 124 16.10 5.74 -16.48
CA GLU A 124 15.90 4.35 -16.07
C GLU A 124 15.52 4.23 -14.59
N GLU A 125 14.74 3.20 -14.27
CA GLU A 125 14.24 2.94 -12.92
C GLU A 125 15.35 2.69 -11.90
N ILE A 126 16.47 2.10 -12.33
CA ILE A 126 17.63 1.85 -11.46
C ILE A 126 18.27 3.14 -10.93
N TYR A 127 17.95 4.31 -11.48
CA TYR A 127 18.46 5.61 -11.03
C TYR A 127 17.44 6.40 -10.20
N ARG A 128 16.27 5.82 -9.92
CA ARG A 128 15.19 6.43 -9.14
C ARG A 128 15.32 6.13 -7.66
N CYS A 129 14.90 7.09 -6.83
CA CYS A 129 14.77 6.88 -5.39
C CYS A 129 13.71 5.82 -5.07
N VAL A 130 13.84 5.21 -3.89
CA VAL A 130 12.82 4.29 -3.38
C VAL A 130 11.97 5.05 -2.36
N LYS A 131 10.66 5.15 -2.61
CA LYS A 131 9.72 5.75 -1.66
C LYS A 131 8.73 4.70 -1.19
N MET A 132 8.57 4.58 0.12
CA MET A 132 7.71 3.60 0.74
C MET A 132 6.91 4.22 1.86
N ARG A 133 5.64 3.85 1.96
CA ARG A 133 4.80 4.15 3.11
C ARG A 133 4.87 2.99 4.09
N VAL A 134 4.98 3.33 5.37
CA VAL A 134 5.05 2.38 6.47
C VAL A 134 3.65 2.06 6.95
N GLU A 135 3.33 0.77 7.00
CA GLU A 135 2.10 0.25 7.57
C GLU A 135 2.46 -0.60 8.79
N LEU A 136 2.06 -0.14 9.98
CA LEU A 136 2.34 -0.81 11.25
C LEU A 136 1.07 -1.40 11.83
N ASN A 137 1.12 -2.66 12.26
CA ASN A 137 0.04 -3.31 13.01
C ASN A 137 -1.35 -3.29 12.33
N ARG A 138 -1.41 -3.13 11.00
CA ARG A 138 -2.66 -3.13 10.20
C ARG A 138 -3.20 -4.53 9.87
N GLY A 139 -2.76 -5.58 10.58
CA GLY A 139 -3.20 -6.96 10.33
C GLY A 139 -4.72 -7.11 10.38
N TRP A 140 -5.37 -6.48 11.37
CA TRP A 140 -6.82 -6.46 11.56
C TRP A 140 -7.59 -5.75 10.44
N GLN A 141 -6.98 -4.82 9.69
CA GLN A 141 -7.65 -4.12 8.59
C GLN A 141 -7.78 -4.97 7.32
N ARG A 142 -7.03 -6.07 7.22
CA ARG A 142 -7.03 -6.94 6.03
C ARG A 142 -7.96 -8.14 6.11
N GLU A 143 -8.47 -8.44 7.29
CA GLU A 143 -9.50 -9.45 7.44
C GLU A 143 -10.84 -8.91 6.91
N ALA A 144 -11.73 -9.82 6.52
CA ALA A 144 -13.08 -9.45 6.13
C ALA A 144 -13.77 -8.73 7.29
N ASN A 145 -14.01 -7.44 7.13
CA ASN A 145 -14.71 -6.63 8.12
C ASN A 145 -16.17 -6.40 7.70
N GLN A 146 -16.98 -5.84 8.61
CA GLN A 146 -18.40 -5.56 8.34
C GLN A 146 -18.62 -4.69 7.09
N PHE A 147 -17.73 -3.72 6.82
CA PHE A 147 -17.80 -2.87 5.64
C PHE A 147 -17.65 -3.67 4.35
N ASN A 148 -16.61 -4.50 4.26
CA ASN A 148 -16.33 -5.33 3.08
C ASN A 148 -17.46 -6.34 2.82
N VAL A 149 -17.98 -6.95 3.90
CA VAL A 149 -19.12 -7.88 3.84
C VAL A 149 -20.40 -7.18 3.36
N ASN A 150 -20.67 -5.98 3.88
CA ASN A 150 -21.83 -5.19 3.45
C ASN A 150 -21.71 -4.72 2.00
N ALA A 151 -20.52 -4.29 1.56
CA ALA A 151 -20.27 -3.92 0.17
C ALA A 151 -20.50 -5.10 -0.78
N LEU A 152 -20.02 -6.30 -0.43
CA LEU A 152 -20.29 -7.51 -1.21
C LEU A 152 -21.80 -7.84 -1.23
N ARG A 153 -22.50 -7.66 -0.11
CA ARG A 153 -23.96 -7.85 -0.06
C ARG A 153 -24.70 -6.87 -0.98
N GLN A 154 -24.29 -5.60 -1.02
CA GLN A 154 -24.86 -4.59 -1.92
C GLN A 154 -24.64 -4.98 -3.40
N LEU A 155 -23.47 -5.50 -3.75
CA LEU A 155 -23.21 -5.96 -5.12
C LEU A 155 -24.10 -7.14 -5.53
N ARG A 156 -24.32 -8.10 -4.63
CA ARG A 156 -25.25 -9.22 -4.87
C ARG A 156 -26.70 -8.75 -5.00
N ALA A 157 -27.11 -7.75 -4.21
CA ALA A 157 -28.43 -7.15 -4.35
C ALA A 157 -28.65 -6.50 -5.73
N LEU A 158 -27.63 -5.83 -6.28
CA LEU A 158 -27.69 -5.27 -7.65
C LEU A 158 -27.80 -6.36 -8.74
N GLN A 159 -27.32 -7.58 -8.47
CA GLN A 159 -27.45 -8.74 -9.37
C GLN A 159 -28.83 -9.43 -9.28
N GLY A 160 -29.77 -8.90 -8.49
CA GLY A 160 -31.11 -9.47 -8.35
C GLY A 160 -31.21 -10.69 -7.42
N THR A 161 -30.15 -10.99 -6.65
CA THR A 161 -30.15 -12.07 -5.64
C THR A 161 -30.02 -11.47 -4.24
N PRO A 162 -31.14 -11.13 -3.59
CA PRO A 162 -31.10 -10.70 -2.19
C PRO A 162 -30.71 -11.89 -1.30
N LEU A 163 -29.61 -11.74 -0.57
CA LEU A 163 -29.29 -12.63 0.56
C LEU A 163 -30.20 -12.24 1.72
N THR A 164 -31.28 -12.98 1.91
CA THR A 164 -32.06 -12.91 3.14
C THR A 164 -31.20 -13.46 4.29
N PRO A 165 -31.11 -12.77 5.44
CA PRO A 165 -30.77 -13.44 6.68
C PRO A 165 -31.88 -14.45 6.96
N ALA A 166 -31.51 -15.67 7.34
CA ALA A 166 -32.47 -16.61 7.90
C ALA A 166 -33.10 -15.98 9.15
N GLU A 167 -34.43 -15.88 9.13
CA GLU A 167 -35.36 -15.67 10.24
C GLU A 167 -35.27 -14.36 11.05
N GLU A 168 -36.25 -13.48 10.84
CA GLU A 168 -37.23 -13.14 11.89
C GLU A 168 -38.59 -12.84 11.25
N LYS A 169 -39.63 -13.51 11.73
CA LYS A 169 -41.03 -13.35 11.30
C LYS A 169 -41.55 -11.99 11.79
N GLY A 170 -41.79 -11.06 10.87
CA GLY A 170 -42.46 -9.79 11.17
C GLY A 170 -43.03 -9.15 9.92
N LYS A 171 -44.35 -9.10 9.84
CA LYS A 171 -45.17 -8.58 8.73
C LYS A 171 -44.68 -7.21 8.22
N SER A 172 -44.47 -7.10 6.91
CA SER A 172 -45.08 -6.05 6.05
C SER A 172 -44.74 -6.31 4.59
N ALA A 173 -45.79 -6.35 3.76
CA ALA A 173 -45.67 -6.36 2.32
C ALA A 173 -45.04 -5.03 1.86
N SER A 174 -43.83 -5.06 1.30
CA SER A 174 -43.25 -3.93 0.60
C SER A 174 -43.12 -4.28 -0.89
N GLN A 175 -44.08 -3.73 -1.63
CA GLN A 175 -44.14 -3.49 -3.06
C GLN A 175 -42.82 -3.67 -3.84
N LEU A 176 -42.91 -4.37 -4.99
CA LEU A 176 -41.94 -4.18 -6.06
C LEU A 176 -41.90 -2.68 -6.41
N PRO A 177 -40.73 -2.02 -6.45
CA PRO A 177 -40.66 -0.62 -6.81
C PRO A 177 -40.86 -0.47 -8.32
N THR A 178 -42.11 -0.27 -8.73
CA THR A 178 -42.45 0.32 -10.02
C THR A 178 -42.23 1.83 -9.94
N ASN A 179 -40.97 2.26 -9.88
CA ASN A 179 -40.61 3.61 -10.29
C ASN A 179 -39.11 3.69 -10.58
N ARG A 180 -38.76 4.49 -11.58
CA ARG A 180 -37.41 4.82 -12.05
C ARG A 180 -36.67 5.69 -11.03
N GLN A 181 -36.74 5.34 -9.74
CA GLN A 181 -35.98 5.98 -8.69
C GLN A 181 -34.54 5.52 -8.85
N SER A 182 -33.65 6.47 -9.12
CA SER A 182 -32.22 6.25 -9.22
C SER A 182 -31.72 5.56 -7.95
N VAL A 183 -31.49 4.26 -8.02
CA VAL A 183 -30.86 3.50 -6.94
C VAL A 183 -29.41 4.00 -6.86
N SER A 184 -29.15 4.96 -5.97
CA SER A 184 -27.80 5.40 -5.62
C SER A 184 -27.26 4.47 -4.55
N VAL A 185 -26.04 3.95 -4.77
CA VAL A 185 -25.44 2.93 -3.90
C VAL A 185 -24.44 3.57 -2.94
N THR A 186 -23.61 4.50 -3.46
CA THR A 186 -22.58 5.29 -2.75
C THR A 186 -22.22 6.53 -3.58
N ASP A 187 -21.47 7.49 -3.02
CA ASP A 187 -20.91 8.61 -3.77
C ASP A 187 -19.45 8.35 -4.18
N CYS A 188 -19.09 8.71 -5.41
CA CYS A 188 -17.72 8.64 -5.90
C CYS A 188 -16.91 9.79 -5.30
N CYS A 189 -15.92 9.51 -4.44
CA CYS A 189 -15.19 10.56 -3.73
C CYS A 189 -14.30 11.47 -4.61
N ILE A 190 -14.13 11.12 -5.89
CA ILE A 190 -13.28 11.87 -6.82
C ILE A 190 -14.09 13.02 -7.44
N CYS A 191 -15.33 12.75 -7.83
CA CYS A 191 -16.21 13.75 -8.47
C CYS A 191 -17.37 14.20 -7.57
N LEU A 192 -17.54 13.56 -6.41
CA LEU A 192 -18.60 13.78 -5.43
C LEU A 192 -20.02 13.53 -5.97
N PHE A 193 -20.15 12.88 -7.13
CA PHE A 193 -21.45 12.47 -7.68
C PHE A 193 -21.81 11.05 -7.25
N SER A 194 -23.12 10.82 -7.09
CA SER A 194 -23.64 9.50 -6.78
C SER A 194 -23.38 8.47 -7.87
N VAL A 195 -23.08 7.25 -7.44
CA VAL A 195 -22.95 6.08 -8.28
C VAL A 195 -24.35 5.50 -8.53
N THR A 196 -24.72 5.40 -9.81
CA THR A 196 -26.03 4.93 -10.26
C THR A 196 -25.88 3.74 -11.23
N VAL A 197 -27.02 3.12 -11.58
CA VAL A 197 -27.08 2.06 -12.59
C VAL A 197 -26.63 2.55 -13.97
N CYS A 198 -26.22 1.60 -14.84
CA CYS A 198 -25.73 1.84 -16.20
C CYS A 198 -24.47 2.74 -16.28
N GLN A 199 -23.66 2.75 -15.22
CA GLN A 199 -22.36 3.43 -15.18
C GLN A 199 -21.22 2.41 -15.10
N ALA A 200 -20.09 2.69 -15.75
CA ALA A 200 -18.88 1.90 -15.57
C ALA A 200 -18.24 2.24 -14.22
N LEU A 201 -18.04 1.24 -13.37
CA LEU A 201 -17.53 1.37 -12.02
C LEU A 201 -16.22 0.60 -11.84
N PHE A 202 -15.39 1.08 -10.94
CA PHE A 202 -14.26 0.34 -10.38
C PHE A 202 -14.53 0.13 -8.90
N ILE A 203 -14.39 -1.12 -8.46
CA ILE A 203 -14.54 -1.51 -7.06
C ILE A 203 -13.17 -1.97 -6.59
N ALA A 204 -12.58 -1.21 -5.67
CA ALA A 204 -11.25 -1.50 -5.17
C ALA A 204 -11.25 -2.75 -4.26
N PRO A 205 -10.09 -3.40 -4.02
CA PRO A 205 -9.98 -4.49 -3.04
C PRO A 205 -10.37 -4.10 -1.60
N CYS A 206 -10.32 -2.81 -1.28
CA CYS A 206 -10.83 -2.25 -0.02
C CYS A 206 -12.34 -1.94 -0.04
N SER A 207 -13.07 -2.44 -1.04
CA SER A 207 -14.52 -2.28 -1.25
C SER A 207 -15.03 -0.86 -1.53
N HIS A 208 -14.15 0.13 -1.64
CA HIS A 208 -14.53 1.47 -2.09
C HIS A 208 -14.84 1.51 -3.59
N VAL A 209 -15.88 2.25 -3.97
CA VAL A 209 -16.42 2.32 -5.32
C VAL A 209 -16.13 3.69 -5.94
N PHE A 210 -15.73 3.69 -7.21
CA PHE A 210 -15.45 4.90 -7.98
C PHE A 210 -16.06 4.75 -9.38
N HIS A 211 -16.44 5.86 -10.03
CA HIS A 211 -16.68 5.83 -11.46
C HIS A 211 -15.37 5.47 -12.17
N TYR A 212 -15.42 4.53 -13.13
CA TYR A 212 -14.23 4.10 -13.86
C TYR A 212 -13.53 5.30 -14.53
N LYS A 213 -14.30 6.21 -15.14
CA LYS A 213 -13.77 7.46 -15.73
C LYS A 213 -12.94 8.28 -14.73
N CYS A 214 -13.38 8.36 -13.48
CA CYS A 214 -12.75 9.18 -12.45
C CYS A 214 -11.45 8.56 -11.92
N ILE A 215 -11.42 7.24 -11.69
CA ILE A 215 -10.24 6.57 -11.14
C ILE A 215 -9.21 6.19 -12.21
N ARG A 216 -9.61 6.06 -13.48
CA ARG A 216 -8.77 5.58 -14.59
C ARG A 216 -7.40 6.25 -14.70
N PRO A 217 -7.23 7.59 -14.55
CA PRO A 217 -5.91 8.20 -14.59
C PRO A 217 -4.94 7.63 -13.55
N LEU A 218 -5.43 7.35 -12.33
CA LEU A 218 -4.62 6.79 -11.25
C LEU A 218 -4.31 5.31 -11.48
N LEU A 219 -5.27 4.55 -12.01
CA LEU A 219 -5.03 3.15 -12.41
C LEU A 219 -3.93 3.08 -13.46
N ASN A 220 -4.03 3.87 -14.52
CA ASN A 220 -3.06 3.84 -15.62
C ASN A 220 -1.67 4.33 -15.20
N LEU A 221 -1.60 5.32 -14.31
CA LEU A 221 -0.33 5.92 -13.90
C LEU A 221 0.51 4.99 -13.04
N HIS A 222 -0.13 4.19 -12.19
CA HIS A 222 0.55 3.41 -11.16
C HIS A 222 0.50 1.91 -11.38
N HIS A 223 -0.20 1.44 -12.41
CA HIS A 223 -0.32 0.03 -12.74
C HIS A 223 1.06 -0.68 -12.75
N PRO A 224 1.19 -1.84 -12.07
CA PRO A 224 0.09 -2.61 -11.46
C PRO A 224 -0.30 -2.17 -10.04
N GLY A 225 0.44 -1.24 -9.43
CA GLY A 225 0.13 -0.70 -8.11
C GLY A 225 -1.11 0.20 -8.09
N PHE A 226 -1.92 0.03 -7.04
CA PHE A 226 -3.08 0.86 -6.76
C PHE A 226 -3.06 1.33 -5.30
N SER A 227 -3.29 2.62 -5.07
CA SER A 227 -3.55 3.18 -3.73
C SER A 227 -4.91 3.83 -3.72
N CYS A 228 -5.80 3.34 -2.85
CA CYS A 228 -7.16 3.86 -2.74
C CYS A 228 -7.15 5.36 -2.36
N PRO A 229 -7.81 6.25 -3.12
CA PRO A 229 -7.87 7.67 -2.76
C PRO A 229 -8.58 7.95 -1.43
N LEU A 230 -9.47 7.06 -0.99
CA LEU A 230 -10.24 7.20 0.24
C LEU A 230 -9.47 6.72 1.47
N CYS A 231 -9.12 5.44 1.50
CA CYS A 231 -8.53 4.80 2.68
C CYS A 231 -7.01 4.59 2.58
N ARG A 232 -6.41 4.95 1.44
CA ARG A 232 -4.98 4.78 1.13
C ARG A 232 -4.51 3.32 1.09
N THR A 233 -5.38 2.33 1.24
CA THR A 233 -5.02 0.91 1.11
C THR A 233 -4.32 0.67 -0.22
N PHE A 234 -3.11 0.11 -0.15
CA PHE A 234 -2.35 -0.32 -1.31
C PHE A 234 -2.73 -1.74 -1.71
N ALA A 235 -2.96 -1.95 -3.00
CA ALA A 235 -3.11 -3.27 -3.61
C ALA A 235 -2.25 -3.34 -4.88
N ASP A 236 -1.72 -4.54 -5.15
CA ASP A 236 -1.22 -4.89 -6.47
C ASP A 236 -2.39 -5.46 -7.28
N LEU A 237 -2.69 -4.87 -8.42
CA LEU A 237 -3.83 -5.25 -9.26
C LEU A 237 -3.54 -6.48 -10.13
N ASP A 238 -2.27 -6.85 -10.30
CA ASP A 238 -1.85 -8.04 -11.03
C ASP A 238 -1.58 -9.24 -10.11
N ALA A 239 -1.71 -9.06 -8.78
CA ALA A 239 -1.53 -10.13 -7.82
C ALA A 239 -2.52 -11.28 -8.06
N ASP A 240 -2.04 -12.51 -7.86
CA ASP A 240 -2.87 -13.70 -7.94
C ASP A 240 -4.06 -13.61 -6.97
N VAL A 241 -5.20 -14.11 -7.41
CA VAL A 241 -6.47 -14.06 -6.67
C VAL A 241 -6.56 -15.18 -5.61
N GLU A 242 -5.64 -16.16 -5.65
CA GLU A 242 -5.59 -17.35 -4.79
C GLU A 242 -4.41 -17.34 -3.81
#